data_AF-A0A212LYS9-F1
#
_entry.id   AF-A0A212LYS9-F1
#
_cell.length_a   1.000
_cell.length_b   1.000
_cell.length_c   1.000
_cell.angle_alpha   90.00
_cell.angle_beta   90.00
_cell.angle_gamma   90.00
#
_symmetry.space_group_name_H-M   'P 1'
#
loop_
_entity.id
_entity.type
_entity.pdbx_description
1 polymer ?
#
loop_
_entity_poly.entity_id
_entity_poly.type
_entity_poly.pdbx_seq_one_letter_code
_entity_poly.pdbx_strand_id
1 'polypeptide(L)'
;MNNDAFISIDKFYEHLDRMIDESESLEEQLHRLQLTKVQALAMMQEWQTAITHLAAAYDLPLTNKPLFCCRLESLSPTMPLTNLLALYTAVLCDTGLLFYRRRLSNQDMCQFLVIFEKMAAAKTMLCRQAEYSSKFEQLKKLNDPFGTFYNTTAAEADIEFLIKEFEHCFSLKGDTAILRENFVYLCEQITANYTLLPVAPILLYQIIRRNSSFLQVRRYTTIIWKTIWKEQVYKIEANNDKNFRSYRALMHFFLALCQKFSSNPAVNIAFNHYLFSRLSNLNEWYYRWKTPEDSNNWLEKPFSLKIAEFDVNYCDNALHYDDPLGEFEDLYYGGNIPAGMALKACIEELIAASPNLPEEYLRLHTASKRQRERFIEQIMQQLKVPPQASKVRQGVICQVIAVTLDVLITEKMTDTLVRCGHNLITRLSNEKDYAASMQPFSLKL
;
A
#
# COMPACT_ATOMS: atom_id res chain seq x y z
N MET A 1 28.24 -20.15 -6.64
CA MET A 1 27.63 -20.65 -7.89
C MET A 1 26.48 -21.54 -7.50
N ASN A 2 25.25 -21.07 -7.67
CA ASN A 2 24.03 -21.89 -7.71
C ASN A 2 23.14 -21.23 -8.76
N ASN A 3 23.19 -21.79 -9.96
CA ASN A 3 22.35 -21.48 -11.11
C ASN A 3 21.06 -22.30 -10.99
N ASP A 4 20.11 -21.89 -10.15
CA ASP A 4 18.79 -22.53 -10.14
C ASP A 4 17.71 -21.53 -9.75
N ALA A 5 17.26 -20.74 -10.71
CA ALA A 5 15.97 -20.05 -10.66
C ALA A 5 15.37 -19.77 -12.05
N PHE A 6 15.76 -20.51 -13.09
CA PHE A 6 14.98 -20.54 -14.32
C PHE A 6 13.85 -21.57 -14.13
N ILE A 7 12.64 -21.08 -13.83
CA ILE A 7 11.43 -21.90 -13.95
C ILE A 7 11.36 -22.32 -15.42
N SER A 8 11.43 -23.63 -15.70
CA SER A 8 11.28 -24.09 -17.09
C SER A 8 9.91 -23.62 -17.61
N ILE A 9 9.85 -23.27 -18.89
CA ILE A 9 8.62 -22.82 -19.55
C ILE A 9 7.47 -23.82 -19.30
N ASP A 10 7.76 -25.12 -19.25
CA ASP A 10 6.78 -26.16 -18.93
C ASP A 10 6.23 -26.05 -17.49
N LYS A 11 7.07 -25.72 -16.50
CA LYS A 11 6.61 -25.47 -15.12
C LYS A 11 5.81 -24.17 -15.00
N PHE A 12 6.12 -23.18 -15.84
CA PHE A 12 5.32 -21.95 -15.93
C PHE A 12 3.94 -22.23 -16.52
N TYR A 13 3.84 -23.03 -17.60
CA TYR A 13 2.56 -23.45 -18.15
C TYR A 13 1.78 -24.37 -17.20
N GLU A 14 2.42 -25.33 -16.52
CA GLU A 14 1.75 -26.13 -15.48
C GLU A 14 1.23 -25.27 -14.31
N HIS A 15 1.92 -24.17 -13.98
CA HIS A 15 1.46 -23.23 -12.97
C HIS A 15 0.28 -22.39 -13.46
N LEU A 16 0.34 -21.92 -14.72
CA LEU A 16 -0.78 -21.23 -15.36
C LEU A 16 -2.01 -22.12 -15.49
N ASP A 17 -1.84 -23.36 -15.92
CA ASP A 17 -2.93 -24.34 -16.05
C ASP A 17 -3.55 -24.63 -14.67
N ARG A 18 -2.73 -24.75 -13.62
CA ARG A 18 -3.22 -24.88 -12.24
C ARG A 18 -3.96 -23.63 -11.76
N MET A 19 -3.47 -22.43 -12.09
CA MET A 19 -4.16 -21.17 -11.77
C MET A 19 -5.47 -20.99 -12.53
N ILE A 20 -5.55 -21.52 -13.76
CA ILE A 20 -6.76 -21.54 -14.58
C ILE A 20 -7.77 -22.53 -13.98
N ASP A 21 -7.33 -23.73 -13.61
CA ASP A 21 -8.16 -24.77 -12.98
C ASP A 21 -8.64 -24.39 -11.56
N GLU A 22 -7.88 -23.55 -10.84
CA GLU A 22 -8.26 -23.00 -9.52
C GLU A 22 -9.17 -21.77 -9.60
N SER A 23 -9.45 -21.23 -10.80
CA SER A 23 -10.26 -20.03 -10.97
C SER A 23 -11.78 -20.36 -11.01
N GLU A 24 -12.55 -19.73 -10.11
CA GLU A 24 -14.00 -19.91 -10.00
C GLU A 24 -14.69 -19.58 -11.34
N SER A 25 -15.47 -20.53 -11.87
CA SER A 25 -16.24 -20.35 -13.11
C SER A 25 -17.34 -19.28 -12.98
N LEU A 26 -17.86 -18.78 -14.11
CA LEU A 26 -18.94 -17.80 -14.09
C LEU A 26 -20.19 -18.34 -13.38
N GLU A 27 -20.54 -19.59 -13.65
CA GLU A 27 -21.69 -20.26 -13.05
C GLU A 27 -21.55 -20.38 -11.53
N GLU A 28 -20.35 -20.70 -11.03
CA GLU A 28 -20.05 -20.77 -9.60
C GLU A 28 -20.11 -19.39 -8.94
N GLN A 29 -19.51 -18.36 -9.55
CA GLN A 29 -19.59 -16.97 -9.07
C GLN A 29 -21.04 -16.48 -8.98
N LEU A 30 -21.83 -16.73 -10.02
CA LEU A 30 -23.25 -16.35 -10.06
C LEU A 30 -24.06 -17.08 -8.99
N HIS A 31 -23.83 -18.38 -8.80
CA HIS A 31 -24.49 -19.16 -7.76
C HIS A 31 -24.12 -18.65 -6.36
N ARG A 32 -22.83 -18.41 -6.10
CA ARG A 32 -22.31 -17.86 -4.84
C ARG A 32 -22.91 -16.50 -4.51
N LEU A 33 -23.03 -15.63 -5.51
CA LEU A 33 -23.61 -14.29 -5.38
C LEU A 33 -25.14 -14.27 -5.47
N GLN A 34 -25.78 -15.42 -5.69
CA GLN A 34 -27.23 -15.55 -5.86
C GLN A 34 -27.79 -14.67 -7.00
N LEU A 35 -27.03 -14.57 -8.10
CA LEU A 35 -27.38 -13.78 -9.27
C LEU A 35 -27.69 -14.66 -10.47
N THR A 36 -28.66 -14.25 -11.27
CA THR A 36 -28.82 -14.76 -12.64
C THR A 36 -27.87 -14.04 -13.59
N LYS A 37 -27.54 -14.69 -14.72
CA LYS A 37 -26.75 -14.07 -15.79
C LYS A 37 -27.38 -12.74 -16.29
N VAL A 38 -28.70 -12.68 -16.37
CA VAL A 38 -29.44 -11.48 -16.81
C VAL A 38 -29.25 -10.33 -15.80
N GLN A 39 -29.35 -10.62 -14.51
CA GLN A 39 -29.12 -9.62 -13.45
C GLN A 39 -27.67 -9.13 -13.47
N ALA A 40 -26.68 -10.02 -13.53
CA ALA A 40 -25.28 -9.64 -13.58
C ALA A 40 -24.95 -8.77 -14.79
N LEU A 41 -25.49 -9.09 -15.97
CA LEU A 41 -25.34 -8.28 -17.17
C LEU A 41 -25.96 -6.88 -17.02
N ALA A 42 -27.17 -6.81 -16.47
CA ALA A 42 -27.85 -5.53 -16.24
C ALA A 42 -27.06 -4.65 -15.25
N MET A 43 -26.57 -5.22 -14.15
CA MET A 43 -25.73 -4.52 -13.17
C MET A 43 -24.44 -4.01 -13.79
N MET A 44 -23.76 -4.83 -14.60
CA MET A 44 -22.53 -4.44 -15.28
C MET A 44 -22.78 -3.25 -16.22
N GLN A 45 -23.85 -3.30 -17.02
CA GLN A 45 -24.21 -2.23 -17.94
C GLN A 45 -24.59 -0.94 -17.23
N GLU A 46 -25.36 -1.04 -16.14
CA GLU A 46 -25.72 0.11 -15.31
C GLU A 46 -24.48 0.76 -14.70
N TRP A 47 -23.60 -0.05 -14.09
CA TRP A 47 -22.34 0.42 -13.53
C TRP A 47 -21.43 1.08 -14.58
N GLN A 48 -21.23 0.44 -15.74
CA GLN A 48 -20.44 1.00 -16.83
C GLN A 48 -21.00 2.34 -17.32
N THR A 49 -22.32 2.43 -17.48
CA THR A 49 -23.00 3.66 -17.89
C THR A 49 -22.81 4.75 -16.85
N ALA A 50 -23.01 4.44 -15.57
CA ALA A 50 -22.86 5.38 -14.46
C ALA A 50 -21.43 5.92 -14.37
N ILE A 51 -20.42 5.05 -14.38
CA ILE A 51 -19.01 5.46 -14.32
C ILE A 51 -18.61 6.23 -15.57
N THR A 52 -19.09 5.86 -16.76
CA THR A 52 -18.81 6.58 -18.01
C THR A 52 -19.39 7.98 -18.00
N HIS A 53 -20.65 8.13 -17.57
CA HIS A 53 -21.29 9.43 -17.43
C HIS A 53 -20.58 10.31 -16.40
N LEU A 54 -20.19 9.71 -15.27
CA LEU A 54 -19.49 10.42 -14.20
C LEU A 54 -18.09 10.87 -14.65
N ALA A 55 -17.35 10.01 -15.33
CA ALA A 55 -16.06 10.35 -15.91
C ALA A 55 -16.19 11.49 -16.93
N ALA A 56 -17.20 11.44 -17.82
CA ALA A 56 -17.45 12.50 -18.80
C ALA A 56 -17.80 13.84 -18.14
N ALA A 57 -18.60 13.84 -17.07
CA ALA A 57 -18.97 15.05 -16.34
C ALA A 57 -17.78 15.79 -15.71
N TYR A 58 -16.69 15.07 -15.43
CA TYR A 58 -15.46 15.60 -14.85
C TYR A 58 -14.27 15.62 -15.83
N ASP A 59 -14.52 15.41 -17.13
CA ASP A 59 -13.49 15.32 -18.17
C ASP A 59 -12.36 14.33 -17.81
N LEU A 60 -12.73 13.14 -17.33
CA LEU A 60 -11.79 12.08 -16.98
C LEU A 60 -11.63 11.07 -18.14
N PRO A 61 -10.40 10.85 -18.65
CA PRO A 61 -10.17 10.05 -19.84
C PRO A 61 -10.18 8.55 -19.55
N LEU A 62 -11.24 7.85 -19.94
CA LEU A 62 -11.34 6.38 -19.83
C LEU A 62 -10.45 5.61 -20.83
N THR A 63 -9.71 6.32 -21.69
CA THR A 63 -8.72 5.71 -22.60
C THR A 63 -7.32 5.69 -22.01
N ASN A 64 -7.10 6.28 -20.82
CA ASN A 64 -5.77 6.46 -20.24
C ASN A 64 -5.85 6.46 -18.70
N LYS A 65 -5.63 5.29 -18.09
CA LYS A 65 -5.71 5.11 -16.62
C LYS A 65 -4.77 6.04 -15.84
N PRO A 66 -3.47 6.19 -16.19
CA PRO A 66 -2.60 7.10 -15.44
C PRO A 66 -3.04 8.58 -15.53
N LEU A 67 -3.47 9.05 -16.70
CA LEU A 67 -3.98 10.41 -16.86
C LEU A 67 -5.29 10.60 -16.10
N PHE A 68 -6.16 9.59 -16.10
CA PHE A 68 -7.37 9.56 -15.27
C PHE A 68 -7.02 9.74 -13.80
N CYS A 69 -6.06 8.97 -13.27
CA CYS A 69 -5.61 9.07 -11.87
C CYS A 69 -5.10 10.47 -11.53
N CYS A 70 -4.24 11.05 -12.39
CA CYS A 70 -3.69 12.39 -12.18
C CYS A 70 -4.79 13.47 -12.13
N ARG A 71 -5.76 13.40 -13.06
CA ARG A 71 -6.90 14.33 -13.07
C ARG A 71 -7.81 14.11 -11.87
N LEU A 72 -8.09 12.86 -11.50
CA LEU A 72 -8.90 12.53 -10.33
C LEU A 72 -8.29 13.11 -9.05
N GLU A 73 -6.96 12.98 -8.86
CA GLU A 73 -6.25 13.61 -7.74
C GLU A 73 -6.43 15.14 -7.73
N SER A 74 -6.31 15.81 -8.88
CA SER A 74 -6.48 17.26 -8.95
C SER A 74 -7.90 17.72 -8.58
N LEU A 75 -8.91 16.91 -8.91
CA LEU A 75 -10.33 17.19 -8.63
C LEU A 75 -10.76 16.72 -7.23
N SER A 76 -9.98 15.85 -6.58
CA SER A 76 -10.36 15.20 -5.33
C SER A 76 -10.65 16.17 -4.17
N PRO A 77 -10.08 17.38 -4.06
CA PRO A 77 -10.44 18.31 -2.98
C PRO A 77 -11.85 18.89 -3.11
N THR A 78 -12.36 19.07 -4.34
CA THR A 78 -13.60 19.81 -4.63
C THR A 78 -14.75 18.92 -5.12
N MET A 79 -14.47 17.72 -5.61
CA MET A 79 -15.48 16.78 -6.10
C MET A 79 -16.41 16.32 -4.96
N PRO A 80 -17.73 16.14 -5.19
CA PRO A 80 -18.63 15.52 -4.21
C PRO A 80 -18.10 14.16 -3.74
N LEU A 81 -18.22 13.86 -2.44
CA LEU A 81 -17.56 12.69 -1.83
C LEU A 81 -18.06 11.36 -2.43
N THR A 82 -19.36 11.27 -2.73
CA THR A 82 -19.97 10.12 -3.37
C THR A 82 -19.38 9.85 -4.75
N ASN A 83 -19.18 10.90 -5.55
CA ASN A 83 -18.59 10.83 -6.88
C ASN A 83 -17.10 10.44 -6.82
N LEU A 84 -16.36 11.05 -5.89
CA LEU A 84 -14.96 10.72 -5.66
C LEU A 84 -14.79 9.26 -5.22
N LEU A 85 -15.60 8.80 -4.28
CA LEU A 85 -15.58 7.41 -3.80
C LEU A 85 -15.88 6.43 -4.95
N ALA A 86 -16.88 6.72 -5.78
CA ALA A 86 -17.25 5.88 -6.92
C ALA A 86 -16.11 5.78 -7.95
N LEU A 87 -15.56 6.92 -8.40
CA LEU A 87 -14.48 6.96 -9.38
C LEU A 87 -13.18 6.36 -8.84
N TYR A 88 -12.82 6.68 -7.59
CA TYR A 88 -11.62 6.17 -6.94
C TYR A 88 -11.66 4.65 -6.79
N THR A 89 -12.77 4.09 -6.33
CA THR A 89 -12.91 2.63 -6.19
C THR A 89 -13.00 1.93 -7.54
N ALA A 90 -13.61 2.56 -8.55
CA ALA A 90 -13.64 2.02 -9.91
C ALA A 90 -12.23 1.93 -10.52
N VAL A 91 -11.42 3.00 -10.43
CA VAL A 91 -10.05 2.98 -10.99
C VAL A 91 -9.10 2.09 -10.19
N LEU A 92 -9.25 2.07 -8.86
CA LEU A 92 -8.42 1.26 -7.98
C LEU A 92 -8.63 -0.23 -8.25
N CYS A 93 -9.87 -0.67 -8.44
CA CYS A 93 -10.21 -2.07 -8.57
C CYS A 93 -10.27 -2.57 -10.02
N ASP A 94 -10.04 -1.70 -11.01
CA ASP A 94 -10.15 -2.05 -12.43
C ASP A 94 -9.14 -3.13 -12.82
N THR A 95 -9.66 -4.22 -13.39
CA THR A 95 -8.90 -5.34 -13.98
C THR A 95 -8.88 -5.27 -15.51
N GLY A 96 -9.18 -4.10 -16.05
CA GLY A 96 -9.18 -3.80 -17.47
C GLY A 96 -10.57 -3.65 -18.09
N LEU A 97 -11.65 -3.81 -17.33
CA LEU A 97 -13.02 -3.65 -17.84
C LEU A 97 -13.35 -2.19 -18.19
N LEU A 98 -12.81 -1.24 -17.43
CA LEU A 98 -13.11 0.19 -17.58
C LEU A 98 -12.22 0.85 -18.64
N PHE A 99 -10.92 0.53 -18.63
CA PHE A 99 -9.93 1.18 -19.50
C PHE A 99 -9.62 0.38 -20.78
N TYR A 100 -9.99 -0.90 -20.86
CA TYR A 100 -9.86 -1.70 -22.09
C TYR A 100 -11.24 -2.10 -22.62
N ARG A 101 -11.63 -1.54 -23.77
CA ARG A 101 -12.91 -1.89 -24.40
C ARG A 101 -12.79 -3.23 -25.14
N ARG A 102 -13.26 -4.31 -24.53
CA ARG A 102 -13.58 -5.59 -25.20
C ARG A 102 -15.09 -5.68 -25.49
N ARG A 103 -15.47 -6.61 -26.37
CA ARG A 103 -16.88 -6.90 -26.67
C ARG A 103 -17.49 -7.68 -25.51
N LEU A 104 -18.65 -7.24 -25.02
CA LEU A 104 -19.45 -7.88 -23.96
C LEU A 104 -19.44 -9.42 -24.10
N SER A 105 -18.74 -10.07 -23.18
CA SER A 105 -18.51 -11.51 -23.14
C SER A 105 -18.76 -12.08 -21.74
N ASN A 106 -18.81 -13.41 -21.62
CA ASN A 106 -18.82 -14.06 -20.30
C ASN A 106 -17.60 -13.68 -19.45
N GLN A 107 -16.46 -13.44 -20.09
CA GLN A 107 -15.23 -13.02 -19.42
C GLN A 107 -15.36 -11.61 -18.81
N ASP A 108 -16.02 -10.68 -19.50
CA ASP A 108 -16.27 -9.34 -18.97
C ASP A 108 -17.21 -9.37 -17.76
N MET A 109 -18.19 -10.29 -17.75
CA MET A 109 -19.04 -10.50 -16.58
C MET A 109 -18.25 -11.05 -15.39
N CYS A 110 -17.38 -12.05 -15.58
CA CYS A 110 -16.50 -12.52 -14.50
C CYS A 110 -15.63 -11.37 -13.95
N GLN A 111 -15.03 -10.58 -14.86
CA GLN A 111 -14.23 -9.42 -14.47
C GLN A 111 -15.06 -8.39 -13.69
N PHE A 112 -16.30 -8.11 -14.13
CA PHE A 112 -17.20 -7.21 -13.42
C PHE A 112 -17.51 -7.71 -12.00
N LEU A 113 -17.86 -8.99 -11.83
CA LEU A 113 -18.17 -9.55 -10.51
C LEU A 113 -16.97 -9.44 -9.57
N VAL A 114 -15.76 -9.74 -10.06
CA VAL A 114 -14.51 -9.55 -9.30
C VAL A 114 -14.28 -8.07 -8.94
N ILE A 115 -14.46 -7.15 -9.90
CA ILE A 115 -14.34 -5.70 -9.65
C ILE A 115 -15.35 -5.26 -8.59
N PHE A 116 -16.59 -5.73 -8.69
CA PHE A 116 -17.67 -5.35 -7.79
C PHE A 116 -17.39 -5.76 -6.34
N GLU A 117 -16.90 -6.98 -6.13
CA GLU A 117 -16.46 -7.46 -4.81
C GLU A 117 -15.24 -6.69 -4.29
N LYS A 118 -14.24 -6.45 -5.14
CA LYS A 118 -13.06 -5.64 -4.80
C LYS A 118 -13.45 -4.21 -4.43
N MET A 119 -14.39 -3.60 -5.14
CA MET A 119 -14.91 -2.27 -4.83
C MET A 119 -15.61 -2.24 -3.47
N ALA A 120 -16.41 -3.25 -3.13
CA ALA A 120 -17.04 -3.36 -1.82
C ALA A 120 -16.01 -3.49 -0.69
N ALA A 121 -14.97 -4.32 -0.89
CA ALA A 121 -13.85 -4.46 0.04
C ALA A 121 -13.06 -3.14 0.19
N ALA A 122 -12.76 -2.47 -0.92
CA ALA A 122 -12.05 -1.19 -0.94
C ALA A 122 -12.84 -0.08 -0.22
N LYS A 123 -14.16 -0.01 -0.42
CA LYS A 123 -15.05 0.92 0.32
C LYS A 123 -14.98 0.65 1.82
N THR A 124 -15.17 -0.60 2.23
CA THR A 124 -15.08 -1.00 3.65
C THR A 124 -13.72 -0.63 4.26
N MET A 125 -12.64 -0.86 3.52
CA MET A 125 -11.29 -0.48 3.94
C MET A 125 -11.15 1.04 4.11
N LEU A 126 -11.53 1.84 3.12
CA LEU A 126 -11.43 3.32 3.16
C LEU A 126 -12.24 3.91 4.31
N CYS A 127 -13.45 3.39 4.50
CA CYS A 127 -14.34 3.74 5.59
C CYS A 127 -13.67 3.46 6.95
N ARG A 128 -13.19 2.24 7.17
CA ARG A 128 -12.47 1.87 8.40
C ARG A 128 -11.25 2.75 8.66
N GLN A 129 -10.48 3.08 7.62
CA GLN A 129 -9.34 3.99 7.71
C GLN A 129 -9.78 5.41 8.12
N ALA A 130 -10.92 5.89 7.63
CA ALA A 130 -11.49 7.17 8.02
C ALA A 130 -11.96 7.19 9.49
N GLU A 131 -12.58 6.12 9.96
CA GLU A 131 -12.94 5.95 11.38
C GLU A 131 -11.69 6.00 12.27
N TYR A 132 -10.64 5.27 11.90
CA TYR A 132 -9.37 5.27 12.62
C TYR A 132 -8.66 6.62 12.56
N SER A 133 -8.71 7.32 11.44
CA SER A 133 -8.22 8.69 11.32
C SER A 133 -8.90 9.62 12.31
N SER A 134 -10.24 9.59 12.38
CA SER A 134 -11.02 10.39 13.32
C SER A 134 -10.68 10.07 14.78
N LYS A 135 -10.61 8.77 15.14
CA LYS A 135 -10.19 8.32 16.48
C LYS A 135 -8.78 8.77 16.83
N PHE A 136 -7.85 8.75 15.88
CA PHE A 136 -6.49 9.21 16.10
C PHE A 136 -6.42 10.72 16.37
N GLU A 137 -7.18 11.53 15.63
CA GLU A 137 -7.29 12.96 15.91
C GLU A 137 -7.86 13.26 17.29
N GLN A 138 -8.83 12.46 17.76
CA GLN A 138 -9.37 12.57 19.12
C GLN A 138 -8.32 12.22 20.18
N LEU A 139 -7.55 11.14 20.00
CA LEU A 139 -6.47 10.74 20.91
C LEU A 139 -5.40 11.84 21.06
N LYS A 140 -5.00 12.48 19.95
CA LYS A 140 -4.01 13.57 19.98
C LYS A 140 -4.47 14.80 20.75
N LYS A 141 -5.79 15.02 20.87
CA LYS A 141 -6.39 16.17 21.57
C LYS A 141 -6.57 15.95 23.08
N LEU A 142 -6.32 14.74 23.60
CA LEU A 142 -6.38 14.50 25.03
C LEU A 142 -5.37 15.37 25.78
N ASN A 143 -5.82 16.00 26.85
CA ASN A 143 -4.95 16.74 27.78
C ASN A 143 -4.31 15.72 28.73
N ASP A 144 -2.99 15.54 28.61
CA ASP A 144 -2.13 14.63 29.39
C ASP A 144 -2.88 13.57 30.20
N PRO A 145 -3.21 12.41 29.60
CA PRO A 145 -4.07 11.43 30.23
C PRO A 145 -3.37 10.63 31.34
N PHE A 146 -2.10 10.93 31.63
CA PHE A 146 -1.31 10.34 32.70
C PHE A 146 -1.23 11.33 33.87
N GLY A 147 -1.52 10.88 35.10
CA GLY A 147 -1.38 11.74 36.29
C GLY A 147 -2.37 11.48 37.41
N THR A 148 -3.44 10.73 37.14
CA THR A 148 -4.37 10.26 38.17
C THR A 148 -3.97 8.85 38.57
N PHE A 149 -3.56 8.63 39.81
CA PHE A 149 -3.33 7.26 40.31
C PHE A 149 -4.66 6.52 40.41
N TYR A 150 -4.76 5.39 39.73
CA TYR A 150 -5.92 4.51 39.78
C TYR A 150 -5.64 3.38 40.76
N ASN A 151 -6.66 2.96 41.53
CA ASN A 151 -6.58 1.78 42.40
C ASN A 151 -6.74 0.48 41.60
N THR A 152 -6.02 0.36 40.48
CA THR A 152 -5.94 -0.87 39.68
C THR A 152 -4.57 -1.47 39.87
N THR A 153 -4.50 -2.78 40.08
CA THR A 153 -3.23 -3.50 40.18
C THR A 153 -2.81 -3.99 38.80
N ALA A 154 -1.60 -3.66 38.37
CA ALA A 154 -1.03 -4.27 37.17
C ALA A 154 -0.85 -5.79 37.37
N ALA A 155 -1.13 -6.59 36.33
CA ALA A 155 -0.87 -8.01 36.37
C ALA A 155 0.64 -8.29 36.29
N GLU A 156 1.15 -9.12 37.20
CA GLU A 156 2.59 -9.44 37.27
C GLU A 156 3.14 -9.99 35.94
N ALA A 157 2.36 -10.86 35.29
CA ALA A 157 2.70 -11.46 34.00
C ALA A 157 2.81 -10.43 32.86
N ASP A 158 2.21 -9.24 32.99
CA ASP A 158 2.37 -8.16 32.01
C ASP A 158 3.70 -7.42 32.24
N ILE A 159 4.08 -7.25 33.51
CA ILE A 159 5.34 -6.61 33.88
C ILE A 159 6.54 -7.48 33.52
N GLU A 160 6.50 -8.77 33.84
CA GLU A 160 7.53 -9.73 33.45
C GLU A 160 7.70 -9.80 31.93
N PHE A 161 6.58 -9.81 31.20
CA PHE A 161 6.59 -9.74 29.75
C PHE A 161 7.29 -8.46 29.24
N LEU A 162 6.91 -7.29 29.77
CA LEU A 162 7.52 -6.02 29.36
C LEU A 162 9.01 -5.94 29.67
N ILE A 163 9.47 -6.45 30.82
CA ILE A 163 10.90 -6.51 31.17
C ILE A 163 11.65 -7.39 30.17
N LYS A 164 11.16 -8.60 29.91
CA LYS A 164 11.79 -9.53 28.98
C LYS A 164 11.90 -8.95 27.57
N GLU A 165 10.81 -8.35 27.07
CA GLU A 165 10.81 -7.73 25.75
C GLU A 165 11.70 -6.47 25.71
N PHE A 166 11.78 -5.74 26.82
CA PHE A 166 12.68 -4.59 26.93
C PHE A 166 14.14 -5.02 26.82
N GLU A 167 14.56 -6.05 27.56
CA GLU A 167 15.92 -6.60 27.52
C GLU A 167 16.29 -7.16 26.15
N HIS A 168 15.30 -7.74 25.45
CA HIS A 168 15.51 -8.25 24.10
C HIS A 168 15.71 -7.13 23.06
N CYS A 169 14.89 -6.07 23.14
CA CYS A 169 14.80 -5.07 22.08
C CYS A 169 15.62 -3.81 22.34
N PHE A 170 16.01 -3.56 23.60
CA PHE A 170 16.67 -2.34 24.05
C PHE A 170 17.88 -2.67 24.93
N SER A 171 18.81 -1.73 25.05
CA SER A 171 19.97 -1.89 25.94
C SER A 171 19.58 -1.59 27.39
N LEU A 172 19.62 -2.61 28.24
CA LEU A 172 19.56 -2.46 29.69
C LEU A 172 20.90 -1.89 30.19
N LYS A 173 20.86 -0.69 30.78
CA LYS A 173 22.02 0.06 31.30
C LYS A 173 21.77 0.67 32.68
N GLY A 174 20.51 0.71 33.13
CA GLY A 174 20.11 1.27 34.42
C GLY A 174 19.58 0.20 35.37
N ASP A 175 18.72 0.61 36.29
CA ASP A 175 18.21 -0.23 37.37
C ASP A 175 16.89 -0.91 36.96
N THR A 176 16.89 -2.24 36.96
CA THR A 176 15.71 -3.07 36.66
C THR A 176 14.57 -2.84 37.65
N ALA A 177 14.85 -2.49 38.91
CA ALA A 177 13.81 -2.16 39.89
C ALA A 177 13.07 -0.87 39.49
N ILE A 178 13.80 0.16 39.07
CA ILE A 178 13.21 1.41 38.57
C ILE A 178 12.41 1.15 37.28
N LEU A 179 12.95 0.34 36.37
CA LEU A 179 12.26 -0.05 35.14
C LEU A 179 10.93 -0.74 35.45
N ARG A 180 10.97 -1.69 36.39
CA ARG A 180 9.79 -2.43 36.85
C ARG A 180 8.74 -1.50 37.45
N GLU A 181 9.12 -0.59 38.34
CA GLU A 181 8.20 0.40 38.94
C GLU A 181 7.53 1.26 37.86
N ASN A 182 8.28 1.69 36.85
CA ASN A 182 7.72 2.43 35.72
C ASN A 182 6.73 1.59 34.89
N PHE A 183 7.02 0.32 34.63
CA PHE A 183 6.09 -0.55 33.91
C PHE A 183 4.81 -0.82 34.70
N VAL A 184 4.90 -1.00 36.02
CA VAL A 184 3.72 -1.08 36.90
C VAL A 184 2.86 0.16 36.70
N TYR A 185 3.45 1.34 36.89
CA TYR A 185 2.75 2.60 36.71
C TYR A 185 2.08 2.72 35.33
N LEU A 186 2.80 2.42 34.25
CA LEU A 186 2.24 2.48 32.89
C LEU A 186 1.08 1.52 32.68
N CYS A 187 1.21 0.27 33.10
CA CYS A 187 0.16 -0.74 32.97
C CYS A 187 -1.10 -0.35 33.75
N GLU A 188 -0.96 0.20 34.96
CA GLU A 188 -2.09 0.67 35.77
C GLU A 188 -2.80 1.85 35.10
N GLN A 189 -2.05 2.86 34.63
CA GLN A 189 -2.62 4.02 33.95
C GLN A 189 -3.38 3.64 32.67
N ILE A 190 -2.82 2.72 31.87
CA ILE A 190 -3.43 2.30 30.61
C ILE A 190 -4.66 1.42 30.85
N THR A 191 -4.57 0.46 31.76
CA THR A 191 -5.65 -0.50 32.03
C THR A 191 -6.87 0.17 32.65
N ALA A 192 -6.67 1.17 33.50
CA ALA A 192 -7.76 1.92 34.12
C ALA A 192 -8.45 2.93 33.18
N ASN A 193 -7.85 3.24 32.02
CA ASN A 193 -8.34 4.27 31.13
C ASN A 193 -8.97 3.67 29.86
N TYR A 194 -10.30 3.74 29.77
CA TYR A 194 -11.09 3.24 28.64
C TYR A 194 -10.72 3.86 27.28
N THR A 195 -10.07 5.03 27.28
CA THR A 195 -9.60 5.70 26.07
C THR A 195 -8.22 5.20 25.64
N LEU A 196 -7.37 4.82 26.61
CA LEU A 196 -5.99 4.36 26.35
C LEU A 196 -5.90 2.85 26.12
N LEU A 197 -6.68 2.06 26.86
CA LEU A 197 -6.68 0.60 26.75
C LEU A 197 -6.85 0.10 25.30
N PRO A 198 -7.75 0.66 24.46
CA PRO A 198 -7.89 0.25 23.07
C PRO A 198 -6.60 0.36 22.24
N VAL A 199 -5.68 1.23 22.64
CA VAL A 199 -4.41 1.54 21.96
C VAL A 199 -3.19 1.18 22.80
N ALA A 200 -3.34 0.29 23.79
CA ALA A 200 -2.28 -0.10 24.71
C ALA A 200 -0.98 -0.56 23.99
N PRO A 201 -1.02 -1.43 22.95
CA PRO A 201 0.19 -1.84 22.23
C PRO A 201 1.00 -0.69 21.64
N ILE A 202 0.37 0.18 20.83
CA ILE A 202 1.09 1.28 20.19
C ILE A 202 1.54 2.33 21.21
N LEU A 203 0.74 2.55 22.26
CA LEU A 203 1.05 3.51 23.31
C LEU A 203 2.29 3.07 24.10
N LEU A 204 2.31 1.81 24.57
CA LEU A 204 3.47 1.21 25.24
C LEU A 204 4.70 1.23 24.33
N TYR A 205 4.54 0.84 23.06
CA TYR A 205 5.61 0.91 22.06
C TYR A 205 6.23 2.31 21.98
N GLN A 206 5.41 3.36 21.81
CA GLN A 206 5.89 4.73 21.67
C GLN A 206 6.53 5.26 22.97
N ILE A 207 5.92 4.99 24.12
CA ILE A 207 6.46 5.41 25.43
C ILE A 207 7.82 4.77 25.66
N ILE A 208 7.90 3.45 25.54
CA ILE A 208 9.09 2.67 25.87
C ILE A 208 10.22 3.02 24.90
N ARG A 209 9.94 3.07 23.60
CA ARG A 209 10.94 3.41 22.59
C ARG A 209 11.53 4.81 22.82
N ARG A 210 10.69 5.81 23.09
CA ARG A 210 11.12 7.21 23.25
C ARG A 210 11.81 7.47 24.59
N ASN A 211 11.46 6.72 25.63
CA ASN A 211 11.93 6.95 26.99
C ASN A 211 12.80 5.81 27.53
N SER A 212 13.28 4.91 26.67
CA SER A 212 14.02 3.69 27.05
C SER A 212 15.18 3.94 28.02
N SER A 213 15.91 5.05 27.88
CA SER A 213 16.98 5.41 28.82
C SER A 213 16.44 5.94 30.14
N PHE A 214 15.41 6.81 30.12
CA PHE A 214 14.85 7.43 31.33
C PHE A 214 14.07 6.44 32.20
N LEU A 215 13.36 5.49 31.58
CA LEU A 215 12.59 4.46 32.27
C LEU A 215 13.45 3.58 33.21
N GLN A 216 14.76 3.53 32.99
CA GLN A 216 15.68 2.73 33.81
C GLN A 216 16.37 3.52 34.92
N VAL A 217 16.21 4.86 34.95
CA VAL A 217 16.95 5.73 35.88
C VAL A 217 16.06 6.71 36.66
N ARG A 218 14.83 6.96 36.20
CA ARG A 218 13.87 7.87 36.84
C ARG A 218 12.57 7.13 37.15
N ARG A 219 12.21 7.07 38.42
CA ARG A 219 10.89 6.61 38.87
C ARG A 219 9.80 7.53 38.32
N TYR A 220 8.68 6.94 37.92
CA TYR A 220 7.52 7.62 37.35
C TYR A 220 7.91 8.60 36.23
N THR A 221 8.66 8.09 35.25
CA THR A 221 9.18 8.89 34.13
C THR A 221 8.06 9.72 33.50
N THR A 222 8.24 11.04 33.48
CA THR A 222 7.27 11.97 32.90
C THR A 222 7.08 11.72 31.42
N ILE A 223 5.83 11.57 31.00
CA ILE A 223 5.46 11.23 29.63
C ILE A 223 4.95 12.49 28.94
N ILE A 224 5.63 12.94 27.90
CA ILE A 224 5.16 14.11 27.13
C ILE A 224 4.17 13.64 26.07
N TRP A 225 2.86 13.69 26.38
CA TRP A 225 1.78 13.17 25.52
C TRP A 225 1.90 13.55 24.04
N LYS A 226 2.12 14.85 23.76
CA LYS A 226 2.27 15.36 22.38
C LYS A 226 3.40 14.70 21.59
N THR A 227 4.43 14.21 22.27
CA THR A 227 5.59 13.59 21.60
C THR A 227 5.36 12.14 21.22
N ILE A 228 4.50 11.41 21.94
CA ILE A 228 4.15 10.00 21.65
C ILE A 228 3.60 9.87 20.23
N TRP A 229 2.79 10.84 19.80
CA TRP A 229 2.11 10.84 18.52
C TRP A 229 2.89 11.47 17.37
N LYS A 230 4.16 11.84 17.60
CA LYS A 230 5.02 12.29 16.51
C LYS A 230 5.46 11.10 15.67
N GLU A 231 5.35 11.25 14.36
CA GLU A 231 5.90 10.29 13.42
C GLU A 231 7.42 10.13 13.61
N GLN A 232 7.89 8.90 13.43
CA GLN A 232 9.30 8.60 13.25
C GLN A 232 9.56 8.10 11.84
N VAL A 233 10.40 8.84 11.14
CA VAL A 233 10.96 8.41 9.85
C VAL A 233 12.32 7.77 10.08
N TYR A 234 12.47 6.53 9.63
CA TYR A 234 13.72 5.77 9.62
C TYR A 234 14.31 5.75 8.21
N LYS A 235 15.63 5.55 8.10
CA LYS A 235 16.34 5.45 6.82
C LYS A 235 16.20 4.02 6.27
N ILE A 236 14.98 3.64 5.90
CA ILE A 236 14.64 2.26 5.50
C ILE A 236 15.31 1.83 4.18
N GLU A 237 15.72 2.78 3.36
CA GLU A 237 16.46 2.57 2.10
C GLU A 237 17.97 2.34 2.32
N ALA A 238 18.51 2.83 3.44
CA ALA A 238 19.95 2.77 3.69
C ALA A 238 20.32 1.44 4.35
N ASN A 239 20.92 0.53 3.57
CA ASN A 239 21.37 -0.74 4.11
C ASN A 239 22.68 -0.57 4.90
N ASN A 240 22.57 -0.51 6.23
CA ASN A 240 23.67 -0.88 7.10
C ASN A 240 23.15 -1.88 8.15
N ASP A 241 23.92 -2.95 8.39
CA ASP A 241 23.52 -4.07 9.25
C ASP A 241 23.06 -3.65 10.64
N LYS A 242 23.63 -2.56 11.16
CA LYS A 242 23.30 -2.00 12.47
C LYS A 242 21.86 -1.47 12.51
N ASN A 243 21.44 -0.73 11.49
CA ASN A 243 20.07 -0.24 11.36
C ASN A 243 19.10 -1.40 11.19
N PHE A 244 19.45 -2.39 10.36
CA PHE A 244 18.60 -3.55 10.10
C PHE A 244 18.24 -4.32 11.38
N ARG A 245 19.25 -4.64 12.22
CA ARG A 245 19.02 -5.32 13.51
C ARG A 245 18.14 -4.49 14.45
N SER A 246 18.38 -3.18 14.50
CA SER A 246 17.58 -2.28 15.32
C SER A 246 16.12 -2.20 14.84
N TYR A 247 15.89 -2.16 13.54
CA TYR A 247 14.54 -2.11 12.95
C TYR A 247 13.80 -3.41 13.20
N ARG A 248 14.48 -4.56 13.04
CA ARG A 248 13.92 -5.88 13.37
C ARG A 248 13.51 -5.97 14.83
N ALA A 249 14.37 -5.53 15.76
CA ALA A 249 14.05 -5.51 17.19
C ALA A 249 12.84 -4.62 17.52
N LEU A 250 12.75 -3.43 16.91
CA LEU A 250 11.60 -2.54 17.09
C LEU A 250 10.31 -3.12 16.50
N MET A 251 10.39 -3.79 15.35
CA MET A 251 9.25 -4.50 14.78
C MET A 251 8.79 -5.66 15.66
N HIS A 252 9.74 -6.49 16.12
CA HIS A 252 9.47 -7.57 17.07
C HIS A 252 8.75 -7.04 18.30
N PHE A 253 9.26 -5.97 18.91
CA PHE A 253 8.68 -5.39 20.12
C PHE A 253 7.21 -4.99 19.93
N PHE A 254 6.88 -4.32 18.82
CA PHE A 254 5.51 -3.94 18.53
C PHE A 254 4.60 -5.16 18.32
N LEU A 255 5.06 -6.16 17.55
CA LEU A 255 4.28 -7.37 17.28
C LEU A 255 4.06 -8.20 18.55
N ALA A 256 5.08 -8.31 19.41
CA ALA A 256 4.98 -8.99 20.70
C ALA A 256 3.94 -8.31 21.60
N LEU A 257 3.90 -6.97 21.64
CA LEU A 257 2.86 -6.22 22.33
C LEU A 257 1.47 -6.52 21.75
N CYS A 258 1.31 -6.48 20.43
CA CYS A 258 0.04 -6.82 19.79
C CYS A 258 -0.43 -8.24 20.14
N GLN A 259 0.46 -9.22 20.11
CA GLN A 259 0.15 -10.60 20.48
C GLN A 259 -0.21 -10.74 21.96
N LYS A 260 0.52 -10.07 22.86
CA LYS A 260 0.26 -10.09 24.30
C LYS A 260 -1.14 -9.56 24.63
N PHE A 261 -1.59 -8.52 23.93
CA PHE A 261 -2.88 -7.87 24.18
C PHE A 261 -4.02 -8.40 23.30
N SER A 262 -3.78 -9.31 22.35
CA SER A 262 -4.80 -9.74 21.38
C SER A 262 -5.97 -10.51 21.99
N SER A 263 -5.78 -11.11 23.17
CA SER A 263 -6.85 -11.81 23.90
C SER A 263 -7.78 -10.86 24.68
N ASN A 264 -7.42 -9.57 24.80
CA ASN A 264 -8.25 -8.59 25.50
C ASN A 264 -9.23 -7.93 24.52
N PRO A 265 -10.56 -8.17 24.65
CA PRO A 265 -11.55 -7.65 23.71
C PRO A 265 -11.68 -6.10 23.73
N ALA A 266 -11.18 -5.43 24.78
CA ALA A 266 -11.14 -3.97 24.83
C ALA A 266 -10.01 -3.39 23.96
N VAL A 267 -9.03 -4.20 23.54
CA VAL A 267 -7.89 -3.76 22.73
C VAL A 267 -8.22 -3.90 21.24
N ASN A 268 -8.08 -2.81 20.48
CA ASN A 268 -8.35 -2.81 19.05
C ASN A 268 -7.05 -3.00 18.26
N ILE A 269 -6.67 -4.26 18.01
CA ILE A 269 -5.40 -4.60 17.34
C ILE A 269 -5.27 -3.96 15.95
N ALA A 270 -6.34 -3.98 15.16
CA ALA A 270 -6.33 -3.34 13.83
C ALA A 270 -6.12 -1.83 13.92
N PHE A 271 -6.72 -1.16 14.91
CA PHE A 271 -6.46 0.26 15.13
C PHE A 271 -5.00 0.51 15.57
N ASN A 272 -4.40 -0.39 16.35
CA ASN A 272 -2.97 -0.30 16.70
C ASN A 272 -2.07 -0.44 15.46
N HIS A 273 -2.36 -1.35 14.54
CA HIS A 273 -1.61 -1.47 13.28
C HIS A 273 -1.75 -0.23 12.40
N TYR A 274 -2.97 0.33 12.31
CA TYR A 274 -3.21 1.62 11.67
C TYR A 274 -2.31 2.70 12.29
N LEU A 275 -2.36 2.87 13.62
CA LEU A 275 -1.55 3.88 14.32
C LEU A 275 -0.04 3.66 14.11
N PHE A 276 0.43 2.41 14.13
CA PHE A 276 1.81 2.08 13.84
C PHE A 276 2.22 2.54 12.43
N SER A 277 1.40 2.27 11.42
CA SER A 277 1.65 2.71 10.04
C SER A 277 1.68 4.23 9.87
N ARG A 278 0.96 4.97 10.72
CA ARG A 278 0.93 6.45 10.72
C ARG A 278 2.09 7.07 11.50
N LEU A 279 2.68 6.32 12.42
CA LEU A 279 3.71 6.83 13.35
C LEU A 279 5.12 6.34 13.00
N SER A 280 5.25 5.42 12.04
CA SER A 280 6.50 4.73 11.72
C SER A 280 6.49 4.18 10.29
N ASN A 281 7.53 4.51 9.51
CA ASN A 281 7.77 3.85 8.22
C ASN A 281 8.41 2.45 8.34
N LEU A 282 8.55 1.89 9.56
CA LEU A 282 9.00 0.50 9.73
C LEU A 282 7.99 -0.54 9.24
N ASN A 283 6.70 -0.18 9.13
CA ASN A 283 5.72 -1.07 8.52
C ASN A 283 6.10 -1.36 7.05
N GLU A 284 6.48 -0.32 6.31
CA GLU A 284 6.97 -0.47 4.93
C GLU A 284 8.26 -1.30 4.86
N TRP A 285 9.21 -1.03 5.77
CA TRP A 285 10.43 -1.84 5.88
C TRP A 285 10.12 -3.33 6.13
N TYR A 286 9.17 -3.64 7.02
CA TYR A 286 8.78 -5.03 7.31
C TYR A 286 8.32 -5.76 6.04
N TYR A 287 7.47 -5.13 5.22
CA TYR A 287 6.96 -5.77 4.00
C TYR A 287 8.00 -5.91 2.89
N ARG A 288 9.00 -5.03 2.84
CA ARG A 288 10.10 -5.13 1.86
C ARG A 288 11.09 -6.24 2.19
N TRP A 289 11.27 -6.54 3.47
CA TRP A 289 12.31 -7.46 3.95
C TRP A 289 11.77 -8.73 4.63
N LYS A 290 10.44 -8.93 4.67
CA LYS A 290 9.85 -10.16 5.19
C LYS A 290 10.30 -11.37 4.36
N THR A 291 10.59 -12.46 5.04
CA THR A 291 10.91 -13.73 4.41
C THR A 291 9.64 -14.58 4.26
N PRO A 292 9.61 -15.57 3.35
CA PRO A 292 8.49 -16.52 3.26
C PRO A 292 8.20 -17.27 4.57
N GLU A 293 9.20 -17.40 5.44
CA GLU A 293 9.10 -18.02 6.77
C GLU A 293 8.38 -17.13 7.79
N ASP A 294 8.27 -15.81 7.53
CA ASP A 294 7.47 -14.86 8.32
C ASP A 294 5.96 -14.97 7.98
N SER A 295 5.50 -16.17 7.61
CA SER A 295 4.17 -16.46 7.03
C SER A 295 2.97 -16.10 7.93
N ASN A 296 3.21 -15.94 9.23
CA ASN A 296 2.23 -15.34 10.13
C ASN A 296 2.23 -13.82 9.93
N ASN A 297 1.46 -13.33 8.96
CA ASN A 297 1.23 -11.90 8.72
C ASN A 297 0.45 -11.27 9.90
N TRP A 298 1.12 -11.00 11.02
CA TRP A 298 0.50 -10.31 12.15
C TRP A 298 0.27 -8.83 11.85
N LEU A 299 1.12 -8.18 11.05
CA LEU A 299 0.99 -6.76 10.75
C LEU A 299 -0.05 -6.52 9.65
N GLU A 300 -0.80 -5.41 9.74
CA GLU A 300 -1.66 -4.97 8.65
C GLU A 300 -0.82 -4.30 7.55
N LYS A 301 -1.05 -4.71 6.30
CA LYS A 301 -0.38 -4.13 5.12
C LYS A 301 -0.55 -2.60 5.10
N PRO A 302 0.52 -1.82 4.87
CA PRO A 302 0.45 -0.39 4.63
C PRO A 302 -0.59 -0.10 3.55
N PHE A 303 -1.28 1.04 3.68
CA PHE A 303 -2.25 1.48 2.69
C PHE A 303 -1.63 1.55 1.30
N SER A 304 -0.40 2.05 1.16
CA SER A 304 0.35 2.10 -0.10
C SER A 304 0.51 0.73 -0.77
N LEU A 305 0.89 -0.30 0.00
CA LEU A 305 1.03 -1.66 -0.52
C LEU A 305 -0.31 -2.30 -0.87
N LYS A 306 -1.38 -1.99 -0.11
CA LYS A 306 -2.72 -2.44 -0.48
C LYS A 306 -3.16 -1.82 -1.81
N ILE A 307 -2.88 -0.53 -2.04
CA ILE A 307 -3.16 0.13 -3.32
C ILE A 307 -2.40 -0.56 -4.47
N ALA A 308 -1.11 -0.88 -4.28
CA ALA A 308 -0.33 -1.61 -5.27
C ALA A 308 -0.88 -3.03 -5.57
N GLU A 309 -1.47 -3.70 -4.58
CA GLU A 309 -2.11 -5.02 -4.78
C GLU A 309 -3.45 -4.96 -5.52
N PHE A 310 -4.17 -3.84 -5.41
CA PHE A 310 -5.37 -3.60 -6.19
C PHE A 310 -5.05 -3.23 -7.65
N ASP A 311 -3.92 -2.56 -7.88
CA ASP A 311 -3.45 -2.16 -9.20
C ASP A 311 -2.77 -3.32 -9.93
N VAL A 312 -3.59 -4.25 -10.44
CA VAL A 312 -3.11 -5.36 -11.26
C VAL A 312 -2.59 -4.81 -12.59
N ASN A 313 -1.26 -4.83 -12.74
CA ASN A 313 -0.46 -4.80 -13.97
C ASN A 313 -0.95 -3.87 -15.10
N TYR A 314 -0.47 -2.63 -15.08
CA TYR A 314 -0.44 -1.77 -16.27
C TYR A 314 0.57 -2.27 -17.34
N CYS A 315 1.45 -3.21 -16.99
CA CYS A 315 2.52 -3.72 -17.84
C CYS A 315 2.06 -4.59 -19.02
N ASP A 316 0.78 -4.95 -19.13
CA ASP A 316 0.26 -5.70 -20.29
C ASP A 316 0.28 -4.88 -21.60
N ASN A 317 0.61 -3.58 -21.53
CA ASN A 317 0.84 -2.72 -22.70
C ASN A 317 2.32 -2.46 -23.01
N ALA A 318 3.26 -3.06 -22.26
CA ALA A 318 4.67 -3.01 -22.62
C ALA A 318 4.78 -3.46 -24.08
N LEU A 319 5.46 -2.66 -24.92
CA LEU A 319 5.70 -3.02 -26.30
C LEU A 319 6.42 -4.38 -26.30
N HIS A 320 5.67 -5.46 -26.55
CA HIS A 320 6.25 -6.75 -26.90
C HIS A 320 6.93 -6.56 -28.26
N TYR A 321 8.19 -6.16 -28.22
CA TYR A 321 9.09 -6.38 -29.34
C TYR A 321 9.38 -7.89 -29.37
N ASP A 322 9.41 -8.45 -30.57
CA ASP A 322 9.60 -9.88 -30.84
C ASP A 322 11.03 -10.34 -30.42
N ASP A 323 11.35 -10.34 -29.13
CA ASP A 323 12.47 -11.07 -28.53
C ASP A 323 12.25 -11.22 -27.00
N PRO A 324 12.01 -12.44 -26.49
CA PRO A 324 11.51 -12.65 -25.14
C PRO A 324 12.65 -12.76 -24.14
N LEU A 325 12.68 -11.87 -23.13
CA LEU A 325 13.24 -12.05 -21.78
C LEU A 325 14.74 -12.39 -21.61
N GLY A 326 15.40 -13.12 -22.51
CA GLY A 326 16.77 -13.62 -22.33
C GLY A 326 17.84 -12.51 -22.32
N GLU A 327 17.81 -11.58 -23.29
CA GLU A 327 18.73 -10.44 -23.28
C GLU A 327 18.33 -9.37 -22.25
N PHE A 328 17.05 -9.32 -21.86
CA PHE A 328 16.52 -8.38 -20.88
C PHE A 328 16.93 -8.76 -19.45
N GLU A 329 16.87 -10.06 -19.12
CA GLU A 329 17.38 -10.60 -17.87
C GLU A 329 18.91 -10.49 -17.79
N ASP A 330 19.66 -10.67 -18.88
CA ASP A 330 21.11 -10.49 -18.86
C ASP A 330 21.56 -9.02 -18.67
N LEU A 331 20.73 -8.04 -19.05
CA LEU A 331 20.99 -6.60 -18.86
C LEU A 331 20.59 -6.06 -17.47
N TYR A 332 19.59 -6.67 -16.83
CA TYR A 332 19.07 -6.24 -15.52
C TYR A 332 19.43 -7.16 -14.34
N TYR A 333 19.53 -8.48 -14.57
CA TYR A 333 19.69 -9.51 -13.55
C TYR A 333 20.97 -10.36 -13.75
N GLY A 334 21.50 -10.46 -14.96
CA GLY A 334 22.69 -11.25 -15.30
C GLY A 334 24.01 -10.49 -15.14
N GLY A 335 24.50 -10.33 -13.91
CA GLY A 335 25.91 -10.01 -13.61
C GLY A 335 26.50 -8.66 -14.09
N ASN A 336 25.89 -7.98 -15.06
CA ASN A 336 26.26 -6.67 -15.61
C ASN A 336 25.31 -5.57 -15.11
N ILE A 337 25.09 -5.58 -13.79
CA ILE A 337 24.35 -4.61 -12.98
C ILE A 337 24.67 -3.11 -13.29
N PRO A 338 25.86 -2.68 -13.77
CA PRO A 338 26.14 -1.25 -13.97
C PRO A 338 25.36 -0.58 -15.10
N ALA A 339 25.03 -1.27 -16.19
CA ALA A 339 24.50 -0.62 -17.40
C ALA A 339 23.00 -0.30 -17.31
N GLY A 340 22.18 -1.26 -16.82
CA GLY A 340 20.75 -1.04 -16.59
C GLY A 340 20.48 0.00 -15.50
N MET A 341 21.25 -0.02 -14.39
CA MET A 341 21.15 1.00 -13.35
C MET A 341 21.61 2.38 -13.84
N ALA A 342 22.68 2.45 -14.64
CA ALA A 342 23.12 3.72 -15.24
C ALA A 342 22.09 4.26 -16.23
N LEU A 343 21.47 3.41 -17.05
CA LEU A 343 20.41 3.82 -17.97
C LEU A 343 19.15 4.28 -17.23
N LYS A 344 18.71 3.54 -16.20
CA LYS A 344 17.63 3.98 -15.31
C LYS A 344 17.94 5.34 -14.69
N ALA A 345 19.14 5.52 -14.12
CA ALA A 345 19.56 6.80 -13.54
C ALA A 345 19.58 7.93 -14.59
N CYS A 346 20.03 7.67 -15.82
CA CYS A 346 20.02 8.66 -16.89
C CYS A 346 18.58 9.03 -17.33
N ILE A 347 17.66 8.05 -17.35
CA ILE A 347 16.25 8.29 -17.65
C ILE A 347 15.59 9.08 -16.50
N GLU A 348 15.89 8.74 -15.24
CA GLU A 348 15.44 9.49 -14.07
C GLU A 348 15.96 10.94 -14.07
N GLU A 349 17.23 11.14 -14.41
CA GLU A 349 17.82 12.47 -14.60
C GLU A 349 17.16 13.23 -15.76
N LEU A 350 16.86 12.54 -16.87
CA LEU A 350 16.15 13.13 -18.00
C LEU A 350 14.72 13.55 -17.62
N ILE A 351 14.02 12.72 -16.86
CA ILE A 351 12.67 13.01 -16.36
C ILE A 351 12.71 14.16 -15.34
N ALA A 352 13.74 14.21 -14.49
CA ALA A 352 13.95 15.34 -13.59
C ALA A 352 14.21 16.64 -14.35
N ALA A 353 14.95 16.58 -15.47
CA ALA A 353 15.22 17.72 -16.35
C ALA A 353 14.01 18.09 -17.25
N SER A 354 13.15 17.12 -17.57
CA SER A 354 11.97 17.26 -18.43
C SER A 354 10.73 16.64 -17.75
N PRO A 355 10.12 17.31 -16.76
CA PRO A 355 9.05 16.74 -15.95
C PRO A 355 7.79 16.34 -16.73
N ASN A 356 7.63 16.88 -17.93
CA ASN A 356 6.51 16.60 -18.83
C ASN A 356 6.71 15.31 -19.64
N LEU A 357 7.93 14.75 -19.68
CA LEU A 357 8.26 13.58 -20.49
C LEU A 357 7.37 12.36 -20.17
N PRO A 358 7.07 12.02 -18.90
CA PRO A 358 6.11 10.96 -18.59
C PRO A 358 4.69 11.32 -19.06
N GLU A 359 4.28 12.59 -19.01
CA GLU A 359 2.95 13.01 -19.47
C GLU A 359 2.84 12.98 -21.00
N GLU A 360 3.90 13.33 -21.71
CA GLU A 360 4.01 13.20 -23.16
C GLU A 360 3.99 11.74 -23.59
N TYR A 361 4.74 10.87 -22.91
CA TYR A 361 4.69 9.43 -23.14
C TYR A 361 3.31 8.85 -22.82
N LEU A 362 2.68 9.30 -21.73
CA LEU A 362 1.32 8.90 -21.36
C LEU A 362 0.31 9.20 -22.48
N ARG A 363 0.42 10.37 -23.11
CA ARG A 363 -0.44 10.74 -24.26
C ARG A 363 -0.24 9.84 -25.47
N LEU A 364 0.86 9.09 -25.55
CA LEU A 364 1.18 8.17 -26.63
C LEU A 364 0.65 6.74 -26.41
N HIS A 365 0.02 6.42 -25.27
CA HIS A 365 -0.55 5.08 -25.03
C HIS A 365 -1.64 4.71 -26.05
N THR A 366 -2.39 5.69 -26.55
CA THR A 366 -3.40 5.49 -27.61
C THR A 366 -2.83 5.66 -29.01
N ALA A 367 -1.53 5.96 -29.14
CA ALA A 367 -0.87 6.24 -30.41
C ALA A 367 -0.36 4.96 -31.10
N SER A 368 -0.15 5.05 -32.41
CA SER A 368 0.40 3.95 -33.21
C SER A 368 1.79 3.54 -32.72
N LYS A 369 2.17 2.26 -32.94
CA LYS A 369 3.51 1.73 -32.63
C LYS A 369 4.63 2.66 -33.14
N ARG A 370 4.48 3.16 -34.38
CA ARG A 370 5.42 4.09 -35.01
C ARG A 370 5.55 5.44 -34.31
N GLN A 371 4.48 5.95 -33.70
CA GLN A 371 4.54 7.20 -32.92
C GLN A 371 5.26 7.01 -31.59
N ARG A 372 5.03 5.85 -30.93
CA ARG A 372 5.77 5.47 -29.72
C ARG A 372 7.25 5.25 -30.01
N GLU A 373 7.59 4.55 -31.10
CA GLU A 373 8.96 4.36 -31.57
C GLU A 373 9.67 5.70 -31.83
N ARG A 374 9.03 6.63 -32.55
CA ARG A 374 9.60 7.97 -32.80
C ARG A 374 9.87 8.76 -31.52
N PHE A 375 9.00 8.64 -30.52
CA PHE A 375 9.19 9.31 -29.25
C PHE A 375 10.36 8.70 -28.46
N ILE A 376 10.49 7.37 -28.48
CA ILE A 376 11.64 6.68 -27.88
C ILE A 376 12.94 7.06 -28.62
N GLU A 377 12.91 7.16 -29.95
CA GLU A 377 14.05 7.64 -30.74
C GLU A 377 14.47 9.07 -30.35
N GLN A 378 13.51 9.96 -30.06
CA GLN A 378 13.79 11.31 -29.55
C GLN A 378 14.45 11.27 -28.16
N ILE A 379 13.99 10.39 -27.27
CA ILE A 379 14.62 10.17 -25.96
C ILE A 379 16.05 9.64 -26.13
N MET A 380 16.28 8.67 -27.01
CA MET A 380 17.61 8.13 -27.29
C MET A 380 18.58 9.22 -27.80
N GLN A 381 18.10 10.15 -28.63
CA GLN A 381 18.88 11.30 -29.08
C GLN A 381 19.26 12.23 -27.92
N GLN A 382 18.34 12.48 -26.99
CA GLN A 382 18.60 13.30 -25.79
C GLN A 382 19.57 12.63 -24.82
N LEU A 383 19.48 11.31 -24.68
CA LEU A 383 20.41 10.47 -23.89
C LEU A 383 21.80 10.31 -24.54
N LYS A 384 22.02 10.89 -25.74
CA LYS A 384 23.27 10.79 -26.51
C LYS A 384 23.73 9.35 -26.74
N VAL A 385 22.79 8.42 -26.88
CA VAL A 385 23.10 7.02 -27.20
C VAL A 385 23.78 6.98 -28.59
N PRO A 386 24.97 6.38 -28.75
CA PRO A 386 25.69 6.39 -30.01
C PRO A 386 24.86 5.73 -31.14
N PRO A 387 24.68 6.40 -32.30
CA PRO A 387 23.92 5.86 -33.43
C PRO A 387 24.56 4.59 -34.04
N GLN A 388 25.79 4.27 -33.66
CA GLN A 388 26.59 3.14 -34.17
C GLN A 388 26.28 1.81 -33.47
N ALA A 389 25.36 1.77 -32.51
CA ALA A 389 24.84 0.52 -31.97
C ALA A 389 24.18 -0.29 -33.10
N SER A 390 24.46 -1.59 -33.19
CA SER A 390 23.79 -2.47 -34.17
C SER A 390 22.26 -2.36 -34.03
N LYS A 391 21.50 -2.60 -35.11
CA LYS A 391 20.02 -2.56 -35.09
C LYS A 391 19.41 -3.39 -33.95
N VAL A 392 20.04 -4.53 -33.64
CA VAL A 392 19.69 -5.39 -32.50
C VAL A 392 19.82 -4.64 -31.16
N ARG A 393 20.96 -3.96 -30.93
CA ARG A 393 21.17 -3.16 -29.71
C ARG A 393 20.25 -1.94 -29.63
N GLN A 394 19.86 -1.34 -30.75
CA GLN A 394 18.88 -0.24 -30.74
C GLN A 394 17.49 -0.72 -30.32
N GLY A 395 17.04 -1.88 -30.79
CA GLY A 395 15.77 -2.49 -30.35
C GLY A 395 15.73 -2.74 -28.85
N VAL A 396 16.81 -3.32 -28.31
CA VAL A 396 16.95 -3.56 -26.85
C VAL A 396 16.92 -2.26 -26.05
N ILE A 397 17.66 -1.22 -26.48
CA ILE A 397 17.66 0.08 -25.79
C ILE A 397 16.27 0.73 -25.83
N CYS A 398 15.56 0.64 -26.96
CA CYS A 398 14.19 1.13 -27.06
C CYS A 398 13.25 0.42 -26.07
N GLN A 399 13.39 -0.91 -25.94
CA GLN A 399 12.59 -1.69 -25.00
C GLN A 399 12.90 -1.33 -23.55
N VAL A 400 14.19 -1.15 -23.20
CA VAL A 400 14.57 -0.73 -21.84
C VAL A 400 14.03 0.66 -21.52
N ILE A 401 14.09 1.61 -22.45
CA ILE A 401 13.50 2.95 -22.26
C ILE A 401 11.99 2.86 -22.06
N ALA A 402 11.29 2.11 -22.92
CA ALA A 402 9.83 1.93 -22.83
C ALA A 402 9.43 1.32 -21.48
N VAL A 403 10.07 0.21 -21.08
CA VAL A 403 9.80 -0.47 -19.80
C VAL A 403 10.12 0.43 -18.63
N THR A 404 11.23 1.18 -18.66
CA THR A 404 11.58 2.12 -17.59
C THR A 404 10.54 3.23 -17.46
N LEU A 405 10.05 3.79 -18.58
CA LEU A 405 8.98 4.78 -18.57
C LEU A 405 7.67 4.20 -18.03
N ASP A 406 7.30 2.99 -18.45
CA ASP A 406 6.10 2.29 -17.96
C ASP A 406 6.19 2.08 -16.43
N VAL A 407 7.33 1.61 -15.92
CA VAL A 407 7.58 1.45 -14.47
C VAL A 407 7.43 2.78 -13.73
N LEU A 408 8.08 3.85 -14.20
CA LEU A 408 8.00 5.16 -13.56
C LEU A 408 6.59 5.75 -13.60
N ILE A 409 5.82 5.47 -14.66
CA ILE A 409 4.41 5.85 -14.76
C ILE A 409 3.56 5.08 -13.77
N THR A 410 3.78 3.78 -13.62
CA THR A 410 3.08 2.95 -12.63
C THR A 410 3.40 3.39 -11.21
N GLU A 411 4.66 3.69 -10.90
CA GLU A 411 5.07 4.25 -9.60
C GLU A 411 4.36 5.59 -9.34
N LYS A 412 4.40 6.51 -10.30
CA LYS A 412 3.72 7.82 -10.20
C LYS A 412 2.20 7.66 -10.04
N MET A 413 1.58 6.74 -10.78
CA MET A 413 0.15 6.46 -10.68
C MET A 413 -0.21 5.90 -9.30
N THR A 414 0.58 4.95 -8.79
CA THR A 414 0.43 4.40 -7.44
C THR A 414 0.49 5.50 -6.40
N ASP A 415 1.49 6.38 -6.47
CA ASP A 415 1.64 7.52 -5.58
C ASP A 415 0.45 8.49 -5.66
N THR A 416 -0.03 8.77 -6.86
CA THR A 416 -1.23 9.58 -7.11
C THR A 416 -2.48 8.95 -6.48
N LEU A 417 -2.67 7.64 -6.63
CA LEU A 417 -3.77 6.91 -5.99
C LEU A 417 -3.65 6.96 -4.46
N VAL A 418 -2.46 6.80 -3.90
CA VAL A 418 -2.23 6.92 -2.45
C VAL A 418 -2.60 8.33 -1.95
N ARG A 419 -2.18 9.39 -2.65
CA ARG A 419 -2.52 10.78 -2.27
C ARG A 419 -4.01 11.05 -2.38
N CYS A 420 -4.65 10.61 -3.47
CA CYS A 420 -6.10 10.71 -3.65
C CYS A 420 -6.86 9.94 -2.56
N GLY A 421 -6.41 8.72 -2.22
CA GLY A 421 -6.97 7.90 -1.16
C GLY A 421 -6.85 8.53 0.22
N HIS A 422 -5.71 9.14 0.55
CA HIS A 422 -5.53 9.90 1.79
C HIS A 422 -6.47 11.11 1.88
N ASN A 423 -6.65 11.85 0.78
CA ASN A 423 -7.62 12.94 0.72
C ASN A 423 -9.04 12.42 0.97
N LEU A 424 -9.43 11.35 0.28
CA LEU A 424 -10.73 10.69 0.45
C LEU A 424 -10.96 10.27 1.91
N ILE A 425 -9.99 9.61 2.55
CA ILE A 425 -10.04 9.21 3.97
C ILE A 425 -10.20 10.42 4.88
N THR A 426 -9.46 11.50 4.62
CA THR A 426 -9.54 12.73 5.42
C THR A 426 -10.92 13.36 5.31
N ARG A 427 -11.48 13.43 4.10
CA ARG A 427 -12.82 13.97 3.87
C ARG A 427 -13.90 13.10 4.50
N LEU A 428 -13.84 11.78 4.32
CA LEU A 428 -14.72 10.81 4.99
C LEU A 428 -14.67 10.96 6.52
N SER A 429 -13.50 11.21 7.10
CA SER A 429 -13.35 11.36 8.56
C SER A 429 -13.98 12.64 9.13
N ASN A 430 -14.23 13.63 8.27
CA ASN A 430 -14.79 14.94 8.64
C ASN A 430 -16.30 15.04 8.41
N GLU A 431 -16.91 14.15 7.62
CA GLU A 431 -18.37 14.12 7.45
C GLU A 431 -19.05 13.50 8.68
N LYS A 432 -19.96 14.26 9.29
CA LYS A 432 -20.70 13.84 10.50
C LYS A 432 -21.69 12.70 10.23
N ASP A 433 -22.15 12.55 8.98
CA ASP A 433 -23.15 11.55 8.56
C ASP A 433 -22.51 10.45 7.71
N TYR A 434 -21.45 9.85 8.24
CA TYR A 434 -20.73 8.69 7.68
C TYR A 434 -21.63 7.53 7.23
N ALA A 435 -22.83 7.40 7.83
CA ALA A 435 -23.81 6.37 7.52
C ALA A 435 -24.75 6.70 6.33
N ALA A 436 -24.87 7.97 5.93
CA ALA A 436 -25.77 8.37 4.83
C ALA A 436 -25.11 8.22 3.45
N SER A 437 -23.78 8.43 3.37
CA SER A 437 -22.96 8.15 2.18
C SER A 437 -22.72 6.66 1.93
N MET A 438 -23.15 5.81 2.86
CA MET A 438 -23.02 4.35 2.86
C MET A 438 -24.16 3.63 2.14
N GLN A 439 -25.12 4.33 1.51
CA GLN A 439 -25.96 3.64 0.53
C GLN A 439 -25.00 3.01 -0.47
N PRO A 440 -24.92 1.68 -0.54
CA PRO A 440 -24.18 1.05 -1.61
C PRO A 440 -24.81 1.56 -2.92
N PHE A 441 -24.26 1.17 -4.07
CA PHE A 441 -25.20 0.75 -5.08
C PHE A 441 -25.96 -0.41 -4.43
N SER A 442 -27.01 -0.10 -3.67
CA SER A 442 -27.82 -1.10 -3.04
C SER A 442 -28.35 -1.86 -4.22
N LEU A 443 -27.95 -3.12 -4.30
CA LEU A 443 -28.77 -4.15 -4.89
C LEU A 443 -30.13 -3.99 -4.22
N LYS A 444 -30.98 -3.12 -4.79
CA LYS A 444 -32.40 -3.35 -4.74
C LYS A 444 -32.59 -4.61 -5.57
N LEU A 445 -32.51 -5.75 -4.88
CA LEU A 445 -33.09 -6.99 -5.36
C LEU A 445 -34.56 -6.76 -5.67
#